data_AF-A0A538L0A3-F1
#
_entry.id   AF-A0A538L0A3-F1
#
_cell.length_a   1.000
_cell.length_b   1.000
_cell.length_c   1.000
_cell.angle_alpha   90.00
_cell.angle_beta   90.00
_cell.angle_gamma   90.00
#
_symmetry.space_group_name_H-M   'P 1'
#
loop_
_entity.id
_entity.type
_entity.pdbx_description
1 polymer ?
#
loop_
_entity_poly.entity_id
_entity_poly.type
_entity_poly.pdbx_seq_one_letter_code
_entity_poly.pdbx_strand_id
1 'polypeptide(L)'
;MRVAVAALAGVSALLVAGCGSQGVVLPTANGVSGTLTRPTTTALAKGDPAAGKKLFASEGCTGCHTFAPAGSHGKIGPDLDKLAQYAKQANQGPLQQFVETSITTPGAYIQPGFQNVMPTTYANLPAKQIADLVAFLTQKQ
;
A
#
# COMPACT_ATOMS: atom_id res chain seq x y z
N MET A 1 -59.42 4.34 -38.71
CA MET A 1 -60.34 3.20 -38.64
C MET A 1 -60.37 2.70 -37.21
N ARG A 2 -61.50 2.87 -36.50
CA ARG A 2 -61.94 2.22 -35.24
C ARG A 2 -61.08 2.48 -33.97
N VAL A 3 -61.46 3.42 -33.08
CA VAL A 3 -62.43 3.28 -31.94
C VAL A 3 -61.86 2.32 -30.88
N ALA A 4 -61.19 2.81 -29.82
CA ALA A 4 -61.70 3.24 -28.50
C ALA A 4 -62.11 2.10 -27.55
N VAL A 5 -61.56 2.06 -26.34
CA VAL A 5 -62.29 1.91 -25.05
C VAL A 5 -61.47 2.55 -23.92
N ALA A 6 -62.11 3.47 -23.21
CA ALA A 6 -61.69 4.09 -21.96
C ALA A 6 -62.47 3.48 -20.78
N ALA A 7 -61.92 3.55 -19.57
CA ALA A 7 -62.59 3.82 -18.28
C ALA A 7 -61.64 3.37 -17.14
N LEU A 8 -61.06 4.25 -16.31
CA LEU A 8 -61.58 5.18 -15.29
C LEU A 8 -61.72 4.55 -13.88
N ALA A 9 -61.37 5.40 -12.91
CA ALA A 9 -61.48 5.29 -11.45
C ALA A 9 -60.43 4.40 -10.76
N GLY A 10 -59.65 4.86 -9.77
CA GLY A 10 -59.75 6.05 -8.93
C GLY A 10 -59.36 5.67 -7.49
N VAL A 11 -59.06 6.68 -6.68
CA VAL A 11 -58.82 6.67 -5.22
C VAL A 11 -57.35 6.63 -4.78
N SER A 12 -56.81 7.84 -4.65
CA SER A 12 -55.78 8.24 -3.68
C SER A 12 -56.28 8.02 -2.25
N ALA A 13 -55.42 7.56 -1.33
CA ALA A 13 -55.42 8.02 0.07
C ALA A 13 -54.41 7.30 1.00
N LEU A 14 -53.60 8.13 1.66
CA LEU A 14 -53.21 8.08 3.08
C LEU A 14 -52.17 7.05 3.60
N LEU A 15 -50.99 7.61 3.92
CA LEU A 15 -50.31 7.60 5.23
C LEU A 15 -50.11 6.26 5.96
N VAL A 16 -48.85 5.82 6.08
CA VAL A 16 -48.26 5.49 7.39
C VAL A 16 -46.76 5.82 7.37
N ALA A 17 -46.38 6.81 8.19
CA ALA A 17 -45.03 6.91 8.72
C ALA A 17 -44.84 5.77 9.72
N GLY A 18 -43.98 4.80 9.39
CA GLY A 18 -43.58 3.72 10.29
C GLY A 18 -42.16 3.93 10.77
N CYS A 19 -42.01 4.65 11.88
CA CYS A 19 -40.79 4.61 12.69
C CYS A 19 -40.79 3.26 13.44
N GLY A 20 -40.06 2.28 12.91
CA GLY A 20 -39.92 0.95 13.50
C GLY A 20 -38.81 0.94 14.54
N SER A 21 -39.21 0.75 15.79
CA SER A 21 -38.39 0.64 16.99
C SER A 21 -37.35 -0.48 16.92
N GLN A 22 -36.18 -0.12 17.44
CA GLN A 22 -35.03 -0.96 17.73
C GLN A 22 -35.41 -2.35 18.29
N GLY A 23 -35.18 -3.38 17.50
CA GLY A 23 -34.90 -4.72 18.01
C GLY A 23 -33.39 -4.92 18.00
N VAL A 24 -32.71 -4.58 19.10
CA VAL A 24 -31.32 -5.01 19.31
C VAL A 24 -31.32 -6.52 19.56
N VAL A 25 -31.24 -7.30 18.49
CA VAL A 25 -30.88 -8.71 18.58
C VAL A 25 -29.37 -8.75 18.77
N LEU A 26 -28.93 -9.07 19.99
CA LEU A 26 -27.54 -9.48 20.21
C LEU A 26 -27.27 -10.66 19.28
N PRO A 27 -26.25 -10.61 18.40
CA PRO A 27 -25.83 -11.80 17.69
C PRO A 27 -25.26 -12.75 18.75
N THR A 28 -25.96 -13.86 19.01
CA THR A 28 -25.34 -15.03 19.63
C THR A 28 -24.24 -15.46 18.66
N ALA A 29 -22.99 -15.19 19.01
CA ALA A 29 -21.84 -15.43 18.15
C ALA A 29 -21.61 -16.94 17.98
N ASN A 30 -22.35 -17.57 17.06
CA ASN A 30 -22.01 -18.87 16.52
C ASN A 30 -21.41 -18.68 15.11
N GLY A 31 -20.10 -18.55 15.08
CA GLY A 31 -19.26 -19.20 14.06
C GLY A 31 -19.52 -18.88 12.59
N VAL A 32 -19.80 -17.62 12.22
CA VAL A 32 -19.59 -17.19 10.84
C VAL A 32 -18.18 -16.60 10.75
N SER A 33 -17.24 -17.41 10.27
CA SER A 33 -15.93 -16.93 9.83
C SER A 33 -16.14 -16.14 8.53
N GLY A 34 -16.62 -14.90 8.67
CA GLY A 34 -16.64 -13.94 7.58
C GLY A 34 -15.22 -13.49 7.31
N THR A 35 -14.69 -13.76 6.11
CA THR A 35 -13.49 -13.11 5.62
C THR A 35 -13.80 -11.62 5.52
N LEU A 36 -13.43 -10.86 6.54
CA LEU A 36 -13.37 -9.40 6.44
C LEU A 36 -12.30 -9.10 5.40
N THR A 37 -12.73 -8.71 4.20
CA THR A 37 -11.83 -8.12 3.20
C THR A 37 -11.34 -6.80 3.80
N ARG A 38 -10.22 -6.89 4.54
CA ARG A 38 -9.44 -5.74 4.98
C ARG A 38 -9.21 -4.87 3.74
N PRO A 39 -9.38 -3.54 3.82
CA PRO A 39 -9.12 -2.67 2.68
C PRO A 39 -7.78 -3.03 2.08
N THR A 40 -7.81 -3.37 0.80
CA THR A 40 -6.65 -3.74 0.00
C THR A 40 -5.77 -2.51 -0.18
N THR A 41 -5.03 -2.13 0.87
CA THR A 41 -3.65 -1.72 0.65
C THR A 41 -3.05 -2.94 -0.02
N THR A 42 -2.72 -2.84 -1.31
CA THR A 42 -2.02 -3.88 -2.06
C THR A 42 -0.86 -4.33 -1.17
N ALA A 43 -1.04 -5.46 -0.50
CA ALA A 43 0.00 -6.00 0.34
C ALA A 43 1.09 -6.37 -0.65
N LEU A 44 2.21 -5.64 -0.57
CA LEU A 44 3.44 -6.02 -1.25
C LEU A 44 3.58 -7.53 -1.17
N ALA A 45 3.85 -8.16 -2.32
CA ALA A 45 4.09 -9.59 -2.37
C ALA A 45 5.12 -9.95 -1.27
N LYS A 46 4.97 -11.11 -0.63
CA LYS A 46 5.90 -11.51 0.41
C LYS A 46 7.30 -11.68 -0.19
N GLY A 47 8.21 -10.76 0.14
CA GLY A 47 9.60 -10.81 -0.31
C GLY A 47 10.46 -11.82 0.46
N ASP A 48 11.59 -12.14 -0.14
CA ASP A 48 12.72 -12.88 0.44
C ASP A 48 13.89 -11.92 0.68
N PRO A 49 14.21 -11.59 1.95
CA PRO A 49 15.33 -10.71 2.27
C PRO A 49 16.69 -11.23 1.81
N ALA A 50 16.90 -12.56 1.71
CA ALA A 50 18.17 -13.11 1.25
C ALA A 50 18.36 -12.88 -0.25
N ALA A 51 17.28 -13.01 -1.04
CA ALA A 51 17.27 -12.60 -2.44
C ALA A 51 17.44 -11.08 -2.58
N GLY A 52 16.75 -10.30 -1.73
CA GLY A 52 16.87 -8.84 -1.68
C GLY A 52 18.29 -8.36 -1.42
N LYS A 53 19.03 -9.01 -0.51
CA LYS A 53 20.45 -8.69 -0.27
C LYS A 53 21.33 -8.89 -1.50
N LYS A 54 21.09 -9.97 -2.26
CA LYS A 54 21.84 -10.24 -3.50
C LYS A 54 21.51 -9.20 -4.57
N LEU A 55 20.24 -8.87 -4.72
CA LEU A 55 19.76 -7.83 -5.64
C LEU A 55 20.34 -6.45 -5.28
N PHE A 56 20.34 -6.10 -3.99
CA PHE A 56 20.91 -4.83 -3.53
C PHE A 56 22.37 -4.65 -3.96
N ALA A 57 23.15 -5.73 -3.99
CA ALA A 57 24.51 -5.70 -4.50
C ALA A 57 24.57 -5.67 -6.04
N SER A 58 23.79 -6.50 -6.73
CA SER A 58 23.83 -6.60 -8.20
C SER A 58 23.28 -5.37 -8.92
N GLU A 59 22.28 -4.71 -8.33
CA GLU A 59 21.68 -3.47 -8.85
C GLU A 59 22.51 -2.23 -8.51
N GLY A 60 23.69 -2.39 -7.86
CA GLY A 60 24.63 -1.30 -7.60
C GLY A 60 24.26 -0.38 -6.43
N CYS A 61 23.26 -0.75 -5.61
CA CYS A 61 22.81 0.07 -4.48
C CYS A 61 23.94 0.34 -3.46
N THR A 62 24.89 -0.60 -3.35
CA THR A 62 26.06 -0.53 -2.45
C THR A 62 27.00 0.62 -2.77
N GLY A 63 27.08 1.06 -4.04
CA GLY A 63 27.94 2.16 -4.47
C GLY A 63 27.47 3.52 -3.97
N CYS A 64 26.16 3.69 -3.78
CA CYS A 64 25.55 4.97 -3.41
C CYS A 64 25.17 5.05 -1.94
N HIS A 65 24.74 3.94 -1.34
CA HIS A 65 24.13 3.94 -0.01
C HIS A 65 24.99 3.24 1.05
N THR A 66 24.96 3.80 2.25
CA THR A 66 25.42 3.10 3.46
C THR A 66 24.31 2.18 3.92
N PHE A 67 24.66 0.92 4.21
CA PHE A 67 23.75 -0.06 4.76
C PHE A 67 24.54 -1.19 5.42
N ALA A 68 24.57 -1.22 6.76
CA ALA A 68 25.33 -2.20 7.52
C ALA A 68 24.94 -3.66 7.21
N PRO A 69 23.64 -4.03 7.02
CA PRO A 69 23.26 -5.39 6.65
C PRO A 69 23.82 -5.86 5.30
N ALA A 70 24.11 -4.93 4.39
CA ALA A 70 24.77 -5.20 3.11
C ALA A 70 26.31 -5.02 3.14
N GLY A 71 26.86 -4.50 4.25
CA GLY A 71 28.28 -4.12 4.33
C GLY A 71 28.63 -2.98 3.37
N SER A 72 27.68 -2.10 3.04
CA SER A 72 27.90 -0.99 2.11
C SER A 72 28.14 0.32 2.84
N HIS A 73 28.95 1.20 2.22
CA HIS A 73 29.39 2.45 2.83
C HIS A 73 29.25 3.66 1.89
N GLY A 74 28.49 3.54 0.81
CA GLY A 74 28.26 4.65 -0.13
C GLY A 74 27.66 5.88 0.56
N LYS A 75 28.03 7.08 0.08
CA LYS A 75 27.64 8.37 0.67
C LYS A 75 26.97 9.32 -0.32
N ILE A 76 26.72 8.84 -1.54
CA ILE A 76 26.04 9.62 -2.59
C ILE A 76 24.55 9.76 -2.25
N GLY A 77 23.94 8.68 -1.75
CA GLY A 77 22.58 8.65 -1.25
C GLY A 77 22.50 8.61 0.29
N PRO A 78 21.29 8.74 0.85
CA PRO A 78 21.06 8.68 2.29
C PRO A 78 21.49 7.36 2.92
N ASP A 79 21.81 7.43 4.21
CA ASP A 79 22.21 6.30 5.05
C ASP A 79 20.99 5.40 5.36
N LEU A 80 20.94 4.22 4.77
CA LEU A 80 19.79 3.32 4.87
C LEU A 80 19.70 2.65 6.24
N ASP A 81 20.70 2.76 7.11
CA ASP A 81 20.58 2.35 8.51
C ASP A 81 19.59 3.26 9.27
N LYS A 82 19.29 4.45 8.72
CA LYS A 82 18.33 5.44 9.25
C LYS A 82 16.99 5.43 8.50
N LEU A 83 16.75 4.45 7.65
CA LEU A 83 15.60 4.40 6.74
C LEU A 83 14.24 4.54 7.46
N ALA A 84 14.09 3.93 8.64
CA ALA A 84 12.88 4.06 9.45
C ALA A 84 12.65 5.48 9.99
N GLN A 85 13.72 6.24 10.24
CA GLN A 85 13.62 7.65 10.64
C GLN A 85 13.20 8.51 9.45
N TYR A 86 13.77 8.27 8.27
CA TYR A 86 13.42 8.98 7.04
C TYR A 86 11.96 8.73 6.64
N ALA A 87 11.48 7.49 6.72
CA ALA A 87 10.08 7.19 6.46
C ALA A 87 9.11 7.97 7.38
N LYS A 88 9.47 8.11 8.67
CA LYS A 88 8.69 8.92 9.62
C LYS A 88 8.74 10.41 9.28
N GLN A 89 9.90 10.92 8.87
CA GLN A 89 10.05 12.32 8.46
C GLN A 89 9.25 12.63 7.19
N ALA A 90 9.24 11.70 6.22
CA ALA A 90 8.49 11.84 4.99
C ALA A 90 6.97 11.85 5.22
N ASN A 91 6.49 11.10 6.23
CA ASN A 91 5.06 10.97 6.55
C ASN A 91 4.20 10.54 5.34
N GLN A 92 4.76 9.67 4.48
CA GLN A 92 4.14 9.17 3.25
C GLN A 92 3.52 7.76 3.40
N GLY A 93 3.25 7.35 4.64
CA GLY A 93 2.66 6.05 4.95
C GLY A 93 3.63 5.06 5.61
N PRO A 94 3.31 3.75 5.57
CA PRO A 94 4.13 2.71 6.20
C PRO A 94 5.54 2.62 5.60
N LEU A 95 6.50 2.13 6.40
CA LEU A 95 7.90 1.99 6.00
C LEU A 95 8.05 1.21 4.67
N GLN A 96 7.36 0.08 4.51
CA GLN A 96 7.46 -0.74 3.30
C GLN A 96 6.99 0.03 2.05
N GLN A 97 5.91 0.79 2.16
CA GLN A 97 5.38 1.60 1.08
C GLN A 97 6.32 2.76 0.73
N PHE A 98 6.90 3.41 1.75
CA PHE A 98 7.92 4.43 1.56
C PHE A 98 9.13 3.89 0.80
N VAL A 99 9.61 2.70 1.17
CA VAL A 99 10.76 2.06 0.50
C VAL A 99 10.43 1.65 -0.93
N GLU A 100 9.27 1.03 -1.16
CA GLU A 100 8.82 0.68 -2.52
C GLU A 100 8.72 1.92 -3.41
N THR A 101 8.12 3.00 -2.89
CA THR A 101 8.00 4.27 -3.61
C THR A 101 9.38 4.89 -3.87
N SER A 102 10.30 4.82 -2.90
CA SER A 102 11.67 5.32 -3.07
C SER A 102 12.45 4.55 -4.16
N ILE A 103 12.20 3.24 -4.31
CA ILE A 103 12.85 2.42 -5.35
C ILE A 103 12.23 2.66 -6.73
N THR A 104 10.90 2.64 -6.81
CA THR A 104 10.18 2.70 -8.10
C THR A 104 9.97 4.13 -8.58
N THR A 105 9.96 5.10 -7.67
CA THR A 105 9.72 6.53 -7.92
C THR A 105 10.64 7.40 -7.04
N PRO A 106 11.97 7.31 -7.19
CA PRO A 106 12.94 7.99 -6.30
C PRO A 106 12.75 9.51 -6.21
N GLY A 107 12.19 10.15 -7.24
CA GLY A 107 11.87 11.59 -7.22
C GLY A 107 10.64 11.99 -6.39
N ALA A 108 9.83 11.03 -5.92
CA ALA A 108 8.62 11.32 -5.13
C ALA A 108 8.94 11.85 -3.72
N TYR A 109 10.10 11.49 -3.18
CA TYR A 109 10.64 12.05 -1.95
C TYR A 109 12.16 12.02 -1.98
N ILE A 110 12.77 13.20 -1.84
CA ILE A 110 14.21 13.34 -1.72
C ILE A 110 14.55 13.71 -0.29
N GLN A 111 15.37 12.88 0.37
CA GLN A 111 15.82 13.15 1.72
C GLN A 111 16.59 14.48 1.77
N PRO A 112 16.30 15.38 2.73
CA PRO A 112 17.02 16.64 2.86
C PRO A 112 18.54 16.46 2.90
N GLY A 113 19.26 17.25 2.11
CA GLY A 113 20.71 17.19 1.98
C GLY A 113 21.24 16.24 0.90
N PHE A 114 20.37 15.59 0.13
CA PHE A 114 20.75 14.70 -0.97
C PHE A 114 20.21 15.18 -2.32
N GLN A 115 20.89 14.77 -3.39
CA GLN A 115 20.52 15.09 -4.77
C GLN A 115 19.59 14.02 -5.33
N ASN A 116 18.75 14.39 -6.31
CA ASN A 116 17.92 13.44 -7.05
C ASN A 116 18.77 12.70 -8.10
N VAL A 117 19.56 11.72 -7.65
CA VAL A 117 20.49 10.95 -8.49
C VAL A 117 20.25 9.44 -8.43
N MET A 118 19.22 8.98 -7.70
CA MET A 118 18.86 7.57 -7.68
C MET A 118 18.21 7.19 -9.03
N PRO A 119 18.72 6.18 -9.75
CA PRO A 119 18.20 5.80 -11.06
C PRO A 119 16.70 5.49 -11.06
N THR A 120 15.97 5.98 -12.05
CA THR A 120 14.55 5.68 -12.24
C THR A 120 14.30 4.33 -12.91
N THR A 121 15.35 3.69 -13.43
CA THR A 121 15.28 2.42 -14.14
C THR A 121 14.84 1.26 -13.25
N TYR A 122 14.96 1.37 -11.93
CA TYR A 122 14.52 0.34 -10.99
C TYR A 122 13.00 0.10 -11.02
N ALA A 123 12.21 1.05 -11.54
CA ALA A 123 10.78 0.85 -11.81
C ALA A 123 10.51 -0.33 -12.77
N ASN A 124 11.50 -0.72 -13.57
CA ASN A 124 11.40 -1.83 -14.53
C ASN A 124 11.77 -3.19 -13.91
N LEU A 125 12.23 -3.23 -12.65
CA LEU A 125 12.50 -4.49 -11.97
C LEU A 125 11.19 -5.28 -11.81
N PRO A 126 11.21 -6.62 -11.97
CA PRO A 126 10.05 -7.45 -11.70
C PRO A 126 9.50 -7.19 -10.29
N ALA A 127 8.17 -7.18 -10.15
CA ALA A 127 7.51 -6.89 -8.87
C ALA A 127 8.01 -7.76 -7.70
N LYS A 128 8.39 -9.01 -7.98
CA LYS A 128 8.99 -9.89 -6.97
C LYS A 128 10.37 -9.39 -6.51
N GLN A 129 11.21 -8.88 -7.40
CA GLN A 129 12.52 -8.33 -7.03
C GLN A 129 12.38 -7.06 -6.19
N ILE A 130 11.40 -6.21 -6.51
CA ILE A 130 11.05 -5.05 -5.67
C ILE A 130 10.62 -5.52 -4.28
N ALA A 131 9.73 -6.51 -4.19
CA ALA A 131 9.30 -7.07 -2.91
C ALA A 131 10.47 -7.67 -2.11
N ASP A 132 11.40 -8.38 -2.76
CA ASP A 132 12.59 -8.95 -2.14
C ASP A 132 13.51 -7.83 -1.59
N LEU A 133 13.72 -6.74 -2.36
CA LEU A 133 14.46 -5.54 -1.92
C LEU A 133 13.79 -4.85 -0.73
N VAL A 134 12.48 -4.62 -0.78
CA VAL A 134 11.74 -4.03 0.34
C VAL A 134 11.84 -4.90 1.59
N ALA A 135 11.71 -6.23 1.43
CA ALA A 135 11.83 -7.16 2.54
C ALA A 135 13.22 -7.12 3.19
N PHE A 136 14.29 -6.95 2.40
CA PHE A 136 15.66 -6.78 2.90
C PHE A 136 15.88 -5.44 3.59
N LEU A 137 15.42 -4.34 3.00
CA LEU A 137 15.63 -2.98 3.51
C LEU A 137 14.82 -2.68 4.78
N THR A 138 13.72 -3.38 4.99
CA THR A 138 12.82 -3.15 6.13
C THR A 138 12.95 -4.20 7.24
N GLN A 139 14.00 -5.03 7.20
CA GLN A 139 14.34 -5.90 8.33
C GLN A 139 14.64 -5.05 9.57
N LYS A 140 14.45 -5.66 10.75
CA LYS A 140 14.95 -5.05 11.99
C LYS A 140 16.48 -4.99 11.90
N GLN A 141 16.99 -3.76 11.92
CA GLN A 141 18.41 -3.43 12.03
C GLN A 141 18.93 -3.78 13.42
#